data_AF-F4Y2A8-F1
#
_entry.id   AF-F4Y2A8-F1
#
_cell.length_a   1.000
_cell.length_b   1.000
_cell.length_c   1.000
_cell.angle_alpha   90.00
_cell.angle_beta   90.00
_cell.angle_gamma   90.00
#
_symmetry.space_group_name_H-M   'P 1'
#
loop_
_entity.id
_entity.type
_entity.pdbx_description
1 polymer ?
#
loop_
_entity_poly.entity_id
_entity_poly.type
_entity_poly.pdbx_seq_one_letter_code
_entity_poly.pdbx_strand_id
1 'polypeptide(L)' 'MDKEAKEAEKTRLTIRIDTVIVLDNSSSHKIHQVRAKQKEWLEMGLYLFFLPTYSPELNLIEGEWRQLKAMQQGNRGFPP' A
#
# COMPACT_ATOMS: atom_id res chain seq x y z
N MET A 1 -11.88 13.00 16.43
CA MET A 1 -10.80 12.84 15.43
C MET A 1 -9.41 13.12 16.01
N ASP A 2 -9.12 14.27 16.62
CA ASP A 2 -7.74 14.57 17.08
C ASP A 2 -7.22 13.75 18.27
N LYS A 3 -8.10 13.29 19.16
CA LYS A 3 -7.70 12.47 20.31
C LYS A 3 -7.29 11.05 19.89
N GLU A 4 -8.02 10.45 18.95
CA GLU A 4 -7.76 9.08 18.47
C GLU A 4 -6.46 9.00 17.67
N ALA A 5 -6.20 10.01 16.83
CA ALA A 5 -4.94 10.10 16.09
C ALA A 5 -3.73 10.21 17.05
N LYS A 6 -3.85 11.03 18.10
CA LYS A 6 -2.80 11.18 19.14
C LYS A 6 -2.60 9.91 19.96
N GLU A 7 -3.68 9.19 20.28
CA GLU A 7 -3.60 7.94 21.03
C GLU A 7 -2.98 6.81 20.19
N ALA A 8 -3.33 6.75 18.89
CA ALA A 8 -2.75 5.81 17.95
C ALA A 8 -1.25 6.11 17.72
N GLU A 9 -0.87 7.38 17.61
CA GLU A 9 0.52 7.82 17.50
C GLU A 9 1.31 7.46 18.76
N LYS A 10 0.75 7.70 19.95
CA LYS A 10 1.35 7.31 21.23
C LYS A 10 1.51 5.80 21.38
N THR A 11 0.49 5.03 21.00
CA THR A 11 0.53 3.55 21.05
C THR A 11 1.58 3.01 20.08
N ARG A 12 1.65 3.57 18.87
CA ARG A 12 2.65 3.24 17.86
C ARG A 12 4.08 3.56 18.31
N LEU A 13 4.28 4.65 19.05
CA LEU A 13 5.58 5.00 19.64
C LEU A 13 5.98 4.04 20.77
N THR A 14 5.01 3.43 21.45
CA THR A 14 5.25 2.52 22.58
C THR A 14 5.55 1.10 22.11
N ILE A 15 4.94 0.66 21.01
CA ILE A 15 5.17 -0.65 20.39
C ILE A 15 5.75 -0.39 18.99
N ARG A 16 7.07 -0.27 18.91
CA ARG A 16 7.75 -0.05 17.62
C ARG A 16 7.71 -1.36 16.82
N ILE A 17 6.81 -1.42 15.83
CA ILE A 17 6.70 -2.52 14.87
C ILE A 17 7.29 -2.05 13.54
N ASP A 18 8.37 -2.70 13.12
CA ASP A 18 8.91 -2.46 11.79
C ASP A 18 7.92 -2.92 10.73
N THR A 19 7.53 -2.00 9.85
CA THR A 19 6.46 -2.18 8.88
C THR A 19 7.01 -1.98 7.48
N VAL A 20 6.86 -2.98 6.60
CA VAL A 20 7.27 -2.87 5.20
C VAL A 20 6.03 -2.75 4.32
N ILE A 21 5.95 -1.67 3.53
CA ILE A 21 4.94 -1.49 2.49
C ILE A 21 5.57 -1.91 1.15
N VAL A 22 4.98 -2.93 0.52
CA VAL A 22 5.35 -3.37 -0.83
C VAL A 22 4.50 -2.62 -1.85
N LEU A 23 5.14 -1.93 -2.78
CA LEU A 23 4.51 -1.06 -3.78
C LEU A 23 4.89 -1.50 -5.19
N ASP A 24 3.96 -1.31 -6.13
CA ASP A 24 4.28 -1.36 -7.55
C ASP A 24 5.01 -0.06 -7.99
N ASN A 25 5.34 0.04 -9.27
CA ASN A 25 6.07 1.18 -9.82
C ASN A 25 5.16 2.32 -10.32
N SER A 26 3.90 2.38 -9.89
CA SER A 26 2.97 3.44 -10.29
C SER A 26 3.52 4.83 -9.99
N SER A 27 3.26 5.79 -10.89
CA SER A 27 3.79 7.15 -10.79
C SER A 27 3.34 7.87 -9.51
N SER A 28 2.15 7.56 -9.02
CA SER A 28 1.60 8.08 -7.76
C SER A 28 2.44 7.69 -6.53
N HIS A 29 3.13 6.56 -6.54
CA HIS A 29 4.02 6.15 -5.45
C HIS A 29 5.39 6.84 -5.49
N LYS A 30 5.75 7.47 -6.61
CA LYS A 30 7.06 8.10 -6.83
C LYS A 30 7.02 9.63 -6.81
N ILE A 31 5.86 10.21 -6.48
CA ILE A 31 5.65 11.66 -6.40
C ILE A 31 6.53 12.31 -5.33
N HIS A 32 6.69 13.62 -5.45
CA HIS A 32 7.54 14.40 -4.56
C HIS A 32 7.10 14.29 -3.08
N GLN A 33 5.78 14.29 -2.80
CA GLN A 33 5.30 14.17 -1.41
C GLN A 33 5.75 12.86 -0.75
N VAL A 34 5.73 11.75 -1.49
CA VAL A 34 6.17 10.43 -0.98
C VAL A 34 7.66 10.45 -0.67
N ARG A 35 8.48 10.97 -1.59
CA ARG A 35 9.93 11.08 -1.40
C ARG A 35 10.28 11.99 -0.21
N ALA A 36 9.56 13.09 -0.04
CA ALA A 36 9.76 14.03 1.06
C ALA A 36 9.50 13.38 2.42
N LYS A 37 8.52 12.46 2.50
CA LYS A 37 8.15 11.76 3.74
C LYS A 37 8.93 10.47 4.00
N GLN A 38 9.57 9.91 2.99
CA GLN A 38 10.24 8.60 3.08
C GLN A 38 11.30 8.55 4.21
N LYS A 39 12.04 9.64 4.46
CA LYS A 39 13.03 9.70 5.54
C LYS A 39 12.37 9.64 6.93
N GLU A 40 11.35 10.46 7.14
CA GLU A 40 10.56 10.48 8.39
C GLU A 40 9.96 9.09 8.66
N TRP A 41 9.42 8.46 7.63
CA TRP A 41 8.86 7.11 7.71
C TRP A 41 9.89 6.05 8.07
N LEU A 42 11.09 6.12 7.48
CA LEU A 42 12.19 5.23 7.81
C LEU A 42 12.59 5.34 9.29
N GLU A 43 12.69 6.56 9.82
CA GLU A 43 13.00 6.80 11.24
C GLU A 43 11.90 6.21 12.15
N MET A 44 10.65 6.25 11.72
CA MET A 44 9.50 5.62 12.38
C MET A 44 9.38 4.09 12.17
N GLY A 45 10.37 3.44 11.54
CA GLY A 45 10.35 1.99 11.27
C GLY A 45 9.40 1.58 10.13
N LEU A 46 9.05 2.52 9.23
CA LEU A 46 8.24 2.24 8.04
C LEU A 46 9.11 2.27 6.79
N TYR A 47 9.14 1.15 6.08
CA TYR A 47 10.00 0.91 4.93
C TYR A 47 9.14 0.79 3.67
N LEU A 48 9.58 1.43 2.59
CA LEU A 48 8.96 1.27 1.27
C LEU A 48 9.82 0.33 0.43
N PHE A 49 9.22 -0.74 -0.07
CA PHE A 49 9.85 -1.69 -0.98
C PHE A 49 9.14 -1.65 -2.33
N PHE A 50 9.87 -1.28 -3.39
CA PHE A 50 9.33 -1.25 -4.74
C PHE A 50 9.63 -2.58 -5.44
N LEU A 51 8.61 -3.19 -6.04
CA LEU A 51 8.78 -4.39 -6.85
C LEU A 51 9.67 -4.10 -8.07
N PRO A 52 10.34 -5.12 -8.64
CA PRO A 52 11.00 -5.00 -9.94
C PRO A 52 10.03 -4.52 -11.04
N THR A 53 10.56 -3.83 -12.04
CA THR A 53 9.75 -3.33 -13.16
C THR A 53 9.14 -4.49 -13.94
N TYR A 54 7.85 -4.37 -14.29
CA TYR A 54 7.08 -5.38 -15.03
C TYR A 54 6.96 -6.74 -14.33
N SER A 55 6.91 -6.75 -12.98
CA SER A 55 6.67 -7.96 -12.18
C SER A 55 5.29 -7.99 -11.50
N PRO A 56 4.18 -8.01 -12.26
CA PRO A 56 2.83 -8.08 -11.68
C PRO A 56 2.58 -9.38 -10.89
N GLU A 57 3.28 -10.46 -11.21
CA GLU A 57 3.21 -11.74 -10.50
C GLU A 57 3.66 -11.65 -9.03
N LEU A 58 4.47 -10.64 -8.69
CA LEU A 58 4.93 -10.39 -7.33
C LEU A 58 3.98 -9.48 -6.54
N ASN A 59 3.00 -8.88 -7.21
CA ASN A 59 2.03 -7.98 -6.59
C ASN A 59 0.79 -8.78 -6.13
N LEU A 60 0.77 -9.23 -4.87
CA LEU A 60 -0.29 -10.08 -4.32
C LEU A 60 -1.70 -9.52 -4.50
N ILE A 61 -1.85 -8.19 -4.49
CA ILE A 61 -3.16 -7.54 -4.67
C ILE A 61 -3.75 -7.78 -6.07
N GLU A 62 -2.94 -8.11 -7.09
CA GLU A 62 -3.42 -8.43 -8.44
C GLU A 62 -4.36 -9.64 -8.45
N GLY A 63 -4.12 -10.62 -7.57
CA GLY A 63 -5.02 -11.76 -7.39
C GLY A 63 -6.39 -11.34 -6.90
N GLU A 64 -6.43 -10.45 -5.90
CA GLU A 64 -7.67 -9.90 -5.35
C GLU A 64 -8.39 -9.01 -6.38
N TRP A 65 -7.67 -8.16 -7.10
CA TRP A 65 -8.23 -7.33 -8.17
C TRP A 65 -8.83 -8.17 -9.30
N ARG A 66 -8.23 -9.31 -9.64
CA ARG A 66 -8.78 -10.22 -10.65
C ARG A 66 -10.14 -10.76 -10.22
N GLN A 67 -10.28 -11.17 -8.97
CA GLN A 67 -11.54 -11.64 -8.41
C GLN A 67 -12.60 -10.51 -8.43
N LEU A 68 -12.24 -9.32 -7.95
CA LEU A 68 -13.14 -8.16 -7.94
C LEU A 68 -13.60 -7.76 -9.35
N LYS A 69 -12.66 -7.73 -10.32
CA LYS A 69 -12.98 -7.46 -11.73
C LYS A 69 -13.88 -8.54 -12.31
N ALA A 70 -13.63 -9.81 -12.01
CA ALA A 70 -14.48 -10.92 -12.45
C ALA A 70 -15.90 -10.82 -11.88
N MET A 71 -16.05 -10.45 -10.60
CA MET A 71 -17.37 -10.18 -10.00
C MET A 71 -18.07 -8.99 -10.67
N GLN A 72 -17.35 -7.91 -10.95
CA GLN A 72 -17.88 -6.74 -11.65
C GLN A 72 -18.32 -7.08 -13.07
N GLN A 73 -17.54 -7.90 -13.78
CA GLN A 73 -17.83 -8.33 -15.15
C GLN A 73 -18.93 -9.39 -15.19
N GLY A 74 -19.02 -10.30 -14.23
CA GLY A 74 -20.14 -11.25 -14.10
C GLY A 74 -21.48 -10.55 -13.85
N ASN A 75 -21.46 -9.34 -13.27
CA ASN A 75 -22.63 -8.48 -13.11
C ASN A 75 -22.96 -7.65 -14.37
N ARG A 76 -22.08 -7.66 -15.38
CA ARG A 76 -22.32 -7.13 -16.73
C ARG A 76 -22.41 -8.31 -17.68
N GLY A 77 -23.56 -8.98 -17.68
CA GLY A 77 -23.82 -10.18 -18.47
C GLY A 77 -23.12 -10.20 -19.83
N PHE A 78 -22.23 -11.17 -20.00
CA PHE A 78 -21.78 -11.62 -21.31
C PHE A 78 -22.36 -13.03 -21.49
N PRO A 79 -23.14 -13.29 -22.56
CA PRO A 79 -23.60 -14.65 -22.85
C PRO A 79 -22.39 -15.53 -23.26
N PRO A 80 -22.55 -16.87 -23.22
CA PRO A 80 -21.45 -17.83 -23.36
C PRO A 80 -20.59 -17.64 -24.61
#